data_AF-A0A7K7A5E3-F1
#
_entry.id   AF-A0A7K7A5E3-F1
#
_cell.length_a   1.000
_cell.length_b   1.000
_cell.length_c   1.000
_cell.angle_alpha   90.00
_cell.angle_beta   90.00
_cell.angle_gamma   90.00
#
_symmetry.space_group_name_H-M   'P 1'
#
loop_
_entity.id
_entity.type
_entity.pdbx_description
1 polymer ?
#
loop_
_entity_poly.entity_id
_entity_poly.type
_entity_poly.pdbx_seq_one_letter_code
_entity_poly.pdbx_strand_id
1 'polypeptide(L)'
;AEQQYFEVEKRLAQSEERLVNETQECQTLREELKKLNEQLKTVNEKNKELEAAQDRSTAIQSRLTREKEELEAEKRDLVRTSERRSQEVEHLNEDVKRLNEKLTEANTEKVKLQLKLDELQTSDVSVKYREKRLEQEKDLLQNQNTWLNTELKAKTDELLHTAREKGNEILELKCNLENKKEEVSRMEEQVNSLKQSNENLQKRVEDLLSKLKEAKEQQASMEERFHNELNAHIKLSNLYKVSLVVGKIQTFFYDLILANKATQEHLAEVEESKAAVEKELREKISKLEKELENANDLLSATKRKGAILSEEELAAMSPTAAAVAKVVKPGMKLTELYNAYVETQDQLLLEKLENKRINKYLDEIVQEVEAKAPILKRQREEFERSQKAVASLSAKLEQAMKEIQRLQEDADVANKHASMLERENQRLEIQVKDLSRQVRVLLMEVEESRGNYVIRDEEVTSADISSSSEVISRHLVSYRNIEELQQQNQRLLVALRELGEAKEKEEQETTSSR
;
A
#
# COMPACT_ATOMS: atom_id res chain seq x y z
N ALA A 1 136.77 117.89 -87.30
CA ALA A 1 137.26 116.64 -86.70
C ALA A 1 136.74 116.44 -85.27
N GLU A 2 136.56 117.49 -84.46
CA GLU A 2 136.02 117.38 -83.08
C GLU A 2 134.49 117.23 -82.98
N GLN A 3 133.69 117.80 -83.91
CA GLN A 3 132.23 117.70 -83.86
C GLN A 3 131.67 116.28 -84.12
N GLN A 4 132.36 115.46 -84.93
CA GLN A 4 131.95 114.09 -85.21
C GLN A 4 132.25 113.13 -84.05
N TYR A 5 133.31 113.38 -83.27
CA TYR A 5 133.63 112.59 -82.08
C TYR A 5 132.61 112.82 -80.96
N PHE A 6 132.23 114.07 -80.71
CA PHE A 6 131.21 114.40 -79.69
C PHE A 6 129.81 113.86 -80.05
N GLU A 7 129.45 113.81 -81.33
CA GLU A 7 128.20 113.16 -81.76
C GLU A 7 128.22 111.64 -81.60
N VAL A 8 129.35 110.98 -81.85
CA VAL A 8 129.50 109.54 -81.65
C VAL A 8 129.50 109.19 -80.16
N GLU A 9 130.18 109.98 -79.33
CA GLU A 9 130.24 109.79 -77.88
C GLU A 9 128.88 110.06 -77.21
N LYS A 10 128.14 111.08 -77.67
CA LYS A 10 126.77 111.34 -77.23
C LYS A 10 125.80 110.24 -77.68
N ARG A 11 125.96 109.68 -78.89
CA ARG A 11 125.18 108.52 -79.35
C ARG A 11 125.53 107.26 -78.58
N LEU A 12 126.79 107.07 -78.20
CA LEU A 12 127.25 105.94 -77.40
C LEU A 12 126.68 106.02 -75.98
N ALA A 13 126.82 107.17 -75.31
CA ALA A 13 126.23 107.40 -73.98
C ALA A 13 124.69 107.27 -73.98
N GLN A 14 124.01 107.77 -75.02
CA GLN A 14 122.57 107.56 -75.20
C GLN A 14 122.22 106.09 -75.48
N SER A 15 123.10 105.34 -76.16
CA SER A 15 122.90 103.91 -76.38
C SER A 15 123.14 103.10 -75.11
N GLU A 16 124.13 103.47 -74.29
CA GLU A 16 124.44 102.85 -73.01
C GLU A 16 123.34 103.14 -71.98
N GLU A 17 122.84 104.37 -71.91
CA GLU A 17 121.71 104.74 -71.06
C GLU A 17 120.42 104.01 -71.47
N ARG A 18 120.15 103.88 -72.78
CA ARG A 18 119.05 103.04 -73.28
C ARG A 18 119.24 101.58 -72.94
N LEU A 19 120.45 101.04 -73.08
CA LEU A 19 120.73 99.64 -72.77
C LEU A 19 120.56 99.38 -71.28
N VAL A 20 121.02 100.27 -70.41
CA VAL A 20 120.81 100.17 -68.96
C VAL A 20 119.33 100.26 -68.62
N ASN A 21 118.57 101.18 -69.21
CA ASN A 21 117.13 101.29 -69.00
C ASN A 21 116.38 100.04 -69.50
N GLU A 22 116.67 99.55 -70.70
CA GLU A 22 116.10 98.30 -71.24
C GLU A 22 116.50 97.07 -70.40
N THR A 23 117.71 97.07 -69.82
CA THR A 23 118.16 95.98 -68.94
C THR A 23 117.43 96.04 -67.59
N GLN A 24 117.22 97.23 -67.05
CA GLN A 24 116.41 97.45 -65.83
C GLN A 24 114.94 97.07 -66.08
N GLU A 25 114.36 97.46 -67.22
CA GLU A 25 113.02 97.05 -67.64
C GLU A 25 112.92 95.53 -67.85
N CYS A 26 113.92 94.89 -68.44
CA CYS A 26 113.97 93.44 -68.54
C CYS A 26 114.09 92.75 -67.16
N GLN A 27 114.78 93.37 -66.20
CA GLN A 27 114.87 92.87 -64.83
C GLN A 27 113.54 93.02 -64.09
N THR A 28 112.88 94.17 -64.18
CA THR A 28 111.56 94.39 -63.56
C THR A 28 110.51 93.47 -64.17
N LEU A 29 110.46 93.33 -65.51
CA LEU A 29 109.56 92.39 -66.18
C LEU A 29 109.85 90.93 -65.82
N ARG A 30 111.12 90.54 -65.61
CA ARG A 30 111.47 89.20 -65.12
C ARG A 30 111.00 88.97 -63.68
N GLU A 31 111.11 89.97 -62.81
CA GLU A 31 110.60 89.90 -61.44
C GLU A 31 109.08 89.85 -61.41
N GLU A 32 108.40 90.63 -62.26
CA GLU A 32 106.95 90.58 -62.44
C GLU A 32 106.49 89.24 -62.99
N LEU A 33 107.17 88.69 -64.01
CA LEU A 33 106.89 87.34 -64.51
C LEU A 33 107.09 86.26 -63.45
N LYS A 34 108.12 86.38 -62.60
CA LYS A 34 108.30 85.47 -61.46
C LYS A 34 107.15 85.58 -60.46
N LYS A 35 106.78 86.79 -60.05
CA LYS A 35 105.64 87.03 -59.14
C LYS A 35 104.33 86.50 -59.73
N LEU A 36 104.09 86.75 -61.02
CA LEU A 36 102.89 86.27 -61.71
C LEU A 36 102.86 84.74 -61.80
N ASN A 37 104.02 84.10 -62.04
CA ASN A 37 104.12 82.64 -62.09
C ASN A 37 103.93 82.00 -60.72
N GLU A 38 104.45 82.62 -59.64
CA GLU A 38 104.18 82.21 -58.26
C GLU A 38 102.68 82.38 -57.90
N GLN A 39 102.06 83.49 -58.29
CA GLN A 39 100.62 83.70 -58.14
C GLN A 39 99.81 82.66 -58.93
N LEU A 40 100.19 82.36 -60.17
CA LEU A 40 99.52 81.36 -60.99
C LEU A 40 99.65 79.95 -60.39
N LYS A 41 100.82 79.63 -59.82
CA LYS A 41 101.04 78.37 -59.09
C LYS A 41 100.16 78.27 -57.85
N THR A 42 100.12 79.33 -57.02
CA THR A 42 99.26 79.34 -55.81
C THR A 42 97.76 79.30 -56.14
N VAL A 43 97.32 79.97 -57.20
CA VAL A 43 95.93 79.88 -57.68
C VAL A 43 95.61 78.48 -58.19
N ASN A 44 96.53 77.84 -58.91
CA ASN A 44 96.33 76.49 -59.42
C ASN A 44 96.29 75.45 -58.27
N GLU A 45 97.12 75.61 -57.24
CA GLU A 45 97.06 74.82 -56.01
C GLU A 45 95.72 75.01 -55.29
N LYS A 46 95.27 76.26 -55.11
CA LYS A 46 93.94 76.55 -54.54
C LYS A 46 92.78 75.98 -55.35
N ASN A 47 92.85 76.02 -56.68
CA ASN A 47 91.82 75.40 -57.54
C ASN A 47 91.76 73.89 -57.35
N LYS A 48 92.91 73.21 -57.28
CA LYS A 48 92.95 71.78 -56.99
C LYS A 48 92.39 71.46 -55.60
N GLU A 49 92.68 72.28 -54.60
CA GLU A 49 92.10 72.14 -53.27
C GLU A 49 90.58 72.32 -53.26
N LEU A 50 90.07 73.31 -54.01
CA LEU A 50 88.64 73.55 -54.19
C LEU A 50 87.94 72.42 -54.95
N GLU A 51 88.54 71.90 -56.02
CA GLU A 51 88.04 70.72 -56.74
C GLU A 51 87.98 69.51 -55.81
N ALA A 52 89.05 69.22 -55.07
CA ALA A 52 89.06 68.12 -54.10
C ALA A 52 88.04 68.35 -52.95
N ALA A 53 87.80 69.59 -52.54
CA ALA A 53 86.75 69.92 -51.56
C ALA A 53 85.35 69.72 -52.15
N GLN A 54 85.14 70.08 -53.42
CA GLN A 54 83.89 69.89 -54.14
C GLN A 54 83.56 68.41 -54.33
N ASP A 55 84.55 67.59 -54.71
CA ASP A 55 84.41 66.14 -54.85
C ASP A 55 84.09 65.48 -53.49
N ARG A 56 84.75 65.92 -52.43
CA ARG A 56 84.42 65.47 -51.06
C ARG A 56 83.02 65.87 -50.64
N SER A 57 82.60 67.10 -50.95
CA SER A 57 81.25 67.60 -50.63
C SER A 57 80.17 66.82 -51.37
N THR A 58 80.34 66.58 -52.67
CA THR A 58 79.40 65.79 -53.48
C THR A 58 79.32 64.34 -53.03
N ALA A 59 80.44 63.72 -52.65
CA ALA A 59 80.46 62.37 -52.06
C ALA A 59 79.74 62.30 -50.70
N ILE A 60 79.91 63.32 -49.85
CA ILE A 60 79.17 63.40 -48.58
C ILE A 60 77.67 63.61 -48.84
N GLN A 61 77.31 64.45 -49.81
CA GLN A 61 75.92 64.72 -50.15
C GLN A 61 75.21 63.49 -50.76
N SER A 62 75.89 62.71 -51.60
CA SER A 62 75.36 61.45 -52.12
C SER A 62 75.21 60.39 -51.02
N ARG A 63 76.14 60.34 -50.06
CA ARG A 63 76.00 59.44 -48.89
C ARG A 63 74.82 59.83 -48.00
N LEU A 64 74.69 61.12 -47.68
CA LEU A 64 73.59 61.63 -46.85
C LEU A 64 72.22 61.44 -47.51
N THR A 65 72.13 61.61 -48.83
CA THR A 65 70.87 61.36 -49.56
C THR A 65 70.48 59.89 -49.53
N ARG A 66 71.44 58.97 -49.70
CA ARG A 66 71.21 57.54 -49.55
C ARG A 66 70.78 57.16 -48.12
N GLU A 67 71.50 57.64 -47.10
CA GLU A 67 71.14 57.39 -45.70
C GLU A 67 69.73 57.93 -45.39
N LYS A 68 69.36 59.10 -45.94
CA LYS A 68 68.01 59.65 -45.80
C LYS A 68 66.94 58.77 -46.45
N GLU A 69 67.18 58.27 -47.66
CA GLU A 69 66.25 57.37 -48.35
C GLU A 69 66.07 56.04 -47.60
N GLU A 70 67.15 55.48 -47.05
CA GLU A 70 67.14 54.28 -46.21
C GLU A 70 66.31 54.51 -44.92
N LEU A 71 66.55 55.63 -44.21
CA LEU A 71 65.76 56.01 -43.03
C LEU A 71 64.29 56.28 -43.35
N GLU A 72 63.98 56.88 -44.50
CA GLU A 72 62.61 57.09 -44.96
C GLU A 72 61.89 55.78 -45.34
N ALA A 73 62.63 54.79 -45.84
CA ALA A 73 62.11 53.44 -46.06
C ALA A 73 61.81 52.73 -44.74
N GLU A 74 62.78 52.72 -43.81
CA GLU A 74 62.59 52.15 -42.47
C GLU A 74 61.44 52.79 -41.70
N LYS A 75 61.32 54.13 -41.75
CA LYS A 75 60.19 54.85 -41.14
C LYS A 75 58.85 54.40 -41.72
N ARG A 76 58.76 54.20 -43.04
CA ARG A 76 57.52 53.73 -43.69
C ARG A 76 57.17 52.31 -43.24
N ASP A 77 58.16 51.42 -43.11
CA ASP A 77 57.91 50.05 -42.66
C ASP A 77 57.58 49.97 -41.17
N LEU A 78 58.20 50.81 -40.33
CA LEU A 78 57.82 50.97 -38.92
C LEU A 78 56.40 51.50 -38.76
N VAL A 79 55.97 52.47 -39.58
CA VAL A 79 54.58 52.96 -39.56
C VAL A 79 53.61 51.85 -39.95
N ARG A 80 53.86 51.11 -41.04
CA ARG A 80 53.00 49.99 -41.46
C ARG A 80 52.89 48.89 -40.42
N THR A 81 54.00 48.57 -39.74
CA THR A 81 54.00 47.56 -38.68
C THR A 81 53.29 48.06 -37.43
N SER A 82 53.41 49.35 -37.09
CA SER A 82 52.66 49.99 -36.02
C SER A 82 51.16 50.00 -36.30
N GLU A 83 50.74 50.36 -37.51
CA GLU A 83 49.33 50.36 -37.94
C GLU A 83 48.73 48.96 -37.85
N ARG A 84 49.45 47.94 -38.34
CA ARG A 84 48.99 46.54 -38.25
C ARG A 84 48.82 46.09 -36.80
N ARG A 85 49.79 46.39 -35.92
CA ARG A 85 49.69 46.07 -34.49
C ARG A 85 48.55 46.83 -33.81
N SER A 86 48.29 48.08 -34.21
CA SER A 86 47.16 48.86 -33.71
C SER A 86 45.83 48.20 -34.06
N GLN A 87 45.66 47.75 -35.30
CA GLN A 87 44.46 47.01 -35.75
C GLN A 87 44.30 45.68 -35.01
N GLU A 88 45.39 44.92 -34.81
CA GLU A 88 45.36 43.69 -34.02
C GLU A 88 44.92 43.96 -32.58
N VAL A 89 45.40 45.04 -31.95
CA VAL A 89 44.99 45.45 -30.60
C VAL A 89 43.52 45.87 -30.57
N GLU A 90 43.01 46.57 -31.60
CA GLU A 90 41.60 46.92 -31.70
C GLU A 90 40.71 45.67 -31.82
N HIS A 91 41.07 44.73 -32.70
CA HIS A 91 40.35 43.46 -32.83
C HIS A 91 40.36 42.64 -31.54
N LEU A 92 41.52 42.52 -30.88
CA LEU A 92 41.59 41.83 -29.59
C LEU A 92 40.74 42.52 -28.51
N ASN A 93 40.70 43.85 -28.50
CA ASN A 93 39.83 44.59 -27.59
C ASN A 93 38.34 44.37 -27.88
N GLU A 94 37.94 44.28 -29.14
CA GLU A 94 36.56 43.93 -29.52
C GLU A 94 36.19 42.51 -29.08
N ASP A 95 37.08 41.54 -29.26
CA ASP A 95 36.85 40.17 -28.82
C ASP A 95 36.78 40.06 -27.29
N VAL A 96 37.64 40.77 -26.56
CA VAL A 96 37.57 40.87 -25.09
C VAL A 96 36.24 41.49 -24.64
N LYS A 97 35.75 42.54 -25.32
CA LYS A 97 34.42 43.11 -25.03
C LYS A 97 33.30 42.11 -25.26
N ARG A 98 33.29 41.42 -26.41
CA ARG A 98 32.29 40.39 -26.73
C ARG A 98 32.30 39.23 -25.74
N LEU A 99 33.49 38.79 -25.32
CA LEU A 99 33.63 37.73 -24.31
C LEU A 99 33.12 38.19 -22.94
N ASN A 100 33.41 39.44 -22.54
CA ASN A 100 32.88 40.01 -21.32
C ASN A 100 31.35 40.16 -21.33
N GLU A 101 30.76 40.60 -22.45
CA GLU A 101 29.31 40.66 -22.63
C GLU A 101 28.69 39.27 -22.46
N LYS A 102 29.20 38.25 -23.16
CA LYS A 102 28.74 36.87 -23.01
C LYS A 102 28.90 36.35 -21.58
N LEU A 103 30.00 36.68 -20.91
CA LEU A 103 30.22 36.30 -19.51
C LEU A 103 29.20 36.96 -18.59
N THR A 104 28.87 38.24 -18.83
CA THR A 104 27.85 38.96 -18.04
C THR A 104 26.47 38.37 -18.28
N GLU A 105 26.08 38.09 -19.52
CA GLU A 105 24.81 37.45 -19.88
C GLU A 105 24.66 36.08 -19.20
N ALA A 106 25.66 35.21 -19.36
CA ALA A 106 25.69 33.89 -18.71
C ALA A 106 25.62 33.99 -17.18
N ASN A 107 26.29 34.97 -16.58
CA ASN A 107 26.17 35.22 -15.13
C ASN A 107 24.76 35.70 -14.74
N THR A 108 24.10 36.55 -15.55
CA THR A 108 22.72 36.96 -15.27
C THR A 108 21.75 35.79 -15.36
N GLU A 109 21.93 34.89 -16.34
CA GLU A 109 21.12 33.69 -16.48
C GLU A 109 21.35 32.72 -15.32
N LYS A 110 22.61 32.52 -14.92
CA LYS A 110 22.96 31.72 -13.74
C LYS A 110 22.25 32.23 -12.48
N VAL A 111 22.25 33.55 -12.24
CA VAL A 111 21.55 34.15 -11.10
C VAL A 111 20.04 33.94 -11.20
N LYS A 112 19.43 34.12 -12.38
CA LYS A 112 17.99 33.85 -12.59
C LYS A 112 17.63 32.39 -12.32
N LEU A 113 18.47 31.45 -12.77
CA LEU A 113 18.27 30.03 -12.53
C LEU A 113 18.43 29.68 -11.05
N GLN A 114 19.39 30.31 -10.36
CA GLN A 114 19.57 30.15 -8.91
C GLN A 114 18.33 30.63 -8.14
N LEU A 115 17.78 31.81 -8.47
CA LEU A 115 16.55 32.31 -7.84
C LEU A 115 15.37 31.36 -8.04
N LYS A 116 15.19 30.84 -9.25
CA LYS A 116 14.15 29.82 -9.53
C LYS A 116 14.37 28.53 -8.74
N LEU A 117 15.62 28.11 -8.56
CA LEU A 117 15.95 26.94 -7.75
C LEU A 117 15.55 27.16 -6.29
N ASP A 118 15.88 28.32 -5.73
CA ASP A 118 15.55 28.69 -4.35
C ASP A 118 14.02 28.81 -4.15
N GLU A 119 13.29 29.37 -5.12
CA GLU A 119 11.82 29.42 -5.16
C GLU A 119 11.20 28.01 -5.19
N LEU A 120 11.74 27.11 -6.01
CA LEU A 120 11.26 25.72 -6.06
C LEU A 120 11.57 24.95 -4.78
N GLN A 121 12.74 25.17 -4.16
CA GLN A 121 13.11 24.56 -2.89
C GLN A 121 12.19 25.03 -1.75
N THR A 122 11.88 26.32 -1.68
CA THR A 122 10.94 26.84 -0.67
C THR A 122 9.52 26.30 -0.88
N SER A 123 9.07 26.18 -2.14
CA SER A 123 7.80 25.53 -2.47
C SER A 123 7.78 24.05 -2.09
N ASP A 124 8.85 23.29 -2.37
CA ASP A 124 8.98 21.87 -2.03
C ASP A 124 8.87 21.65 -0.51
N VAL A 125 9.55 22.48 0.28
CA VAL A 125 9.44 22.46 1.74
C VAL A 125 8.01 22.72 2.20
N SER A 126 7.33 23.73 1.62
CA SER A 126 5.93 24.03 1.94
C SER A 126 4.98 22.87 1.63
N VAL A 127 5.16 22.22 0.47
CA VAL A 127 4.37 21.05 0.06
C VAL A 127 4.62 19.89 1.01
N LYS A 128 5.87 19.60 1.39
CA LYS A 128 6.22 18.55 2.36
C LYS A 128 5.57 18.78 3.73
N TYR A 129 5.55 20.02 4.23
CA TYR A 129 4.83 20.34 5.47
C TYR A 129 3.33 20.12 5.34
N ARG A 130 2.73 20.50 4.19
CA ARG A 130 1.31 20.27 3.93
C ARG A 130 0.98 18.78 3.83
N GLU A 131 1.81 18.00 3.16
CA GLU A 131 1.70 16.55 3.04
C GLU A 131 1.77 15.89 4.41
N LYS A 132 2.79 16.21 5.22
CA LYS A 132 2.92 15.68 6.59
C LYS A 132 1.71 16.00 7.47
N ARG A 133 1.14 17.21 7.33
CA ARG A 133 -0.08 17.59 8.04
C ARG A 133 -1.29 16.75 7.59
N LEU A 134 -1.46 16.54 6.29
CA LEU A 134 -2.56 15.73 5.76
C LEU A 134 -2.41 14.25 6.13
N GLU A 135 -1.19 13.72 6.17
CA GLU A 135 -0.93 12.35 6.62
C GLU A 135 -1.29 12.19 8.10
N GLN A 136 -0.93 13.16 8.95
CA GLN A 136 -1.34 13.16 10.37
C GLN A 136 -2.86 13.22 10.54
N GLU A 137 -3.56 14.03 9.72
CA GLU A 137 -5.02 14.11 9.75
C GLU A 137 -5.67 12.80 9.30
N LYS A 138 -5.14 12.17 8.25
CA LYS A 138 -5.56 10.86 7.77
C LYS A 138 -5.36 9.79 8.83
N ASP A 139 -4.21 9.74 9.49
CA ASP A 139 -3.94 8.78 10.57
C ASP A 139 -4.90 8.98 11.75
N LEU A 140 -5.19 10.23 12.13
CA LEU A 140 -6.15 10.54 13.18
C LEU A 140 -7.56 10.06 12.79
N LEU A 141 -8.01 10.35 11.57
CA LEU A 141 -9.32 9.90 11.08
C LEU A 141 -9.40 8.39 10.97
N GLN A 142 -8.33 7.74 10.52
CA GLN A 142 -8.25 6.28 10.43
C GLN A 142 -8.33 5.66 11.83
N ASN A 143 -7.62 6.21 12.82
CA ASN A 143 -7.68 5.77 14.22
C ASN A 143 -9.07 6.00 14.85
N GLN A 144 -9.73 7.11 14.54
CA GLN A 144 -11.11 7.35 14.98
C GLN A 144 -12.08 6.34 14.36
N ASN A 145 -11.92 6.03 13.08
CA ASN A 145 -12.77 5.08 12.38
C ASN A 145 -12.55 3.65 12.89
N THR A 146 -11.30 3.23 13.14
CA THR A 146 -11.03 1.92 13.76
C THR A 146 -11.63 1.84 15.16
N TRP A 147 -11.48 2.89 15.98
CA TRP A 147 -12.08 2.94 17.32
C TRP A 147 -13.61 2.87 17.28
N LEU A 148 -14.26 3.67 16.42
CA LEU A 148 -15.71 3.64 16.25
C LEU A 148 -16.21 2.27 15.78
N ASN A 149 -15.51 1.63 14.84
CA ASN A 149 -15.86 0.28 14.39
C ASN A 149 -15.68 -0.76 15.50
N THR A 150 -14.64 -0.66 16.31
CA THR A 150 -14.45 -1.55 17.45
C THR A 150 -15.53 -1.38 18.50
N GLU A 151 -15.92 -0.14 18.81
CA GLU A 151 -16.99 0.16 19.77
C GLU A 151 -18.35 -0.32 19.25
N LEU A 152 -18.63 -0.06 17.96
CA LEU A 152 -19.86 -0.53 17.32
C LEU A 152 -19.95 -2.06 17.35
N LYS A 153 -18.84 -2.76 17.06
CA LYS A 153 -18.78 -4.21 17.14
C LYS A 153 -19.00 -4.71 18.56
N ALA A 154 -18.32 -4.11 19.55
CA ALA A 154 -18.50 -4.44 20.95
C ALA A 154 -19.96 -4.27 21.40
N LYS A 155 -20.60 -3.15 21.06
CA LYS A 155 -22.02 -2.90 21.36
C LYS A 155 -22.96 -3.87 20.64
N THR A 156 -22.64 -4.24 19.40
CA THR A 156 -23.41 -5.25 18.66
C THR A 156 -23.29 -6.63 19.32
N ASP A 157 -22.09 -7.02 19.75
CA ASP A 157 -21.84 -8.27 20.43
C ASP A 157 -22.52 -8.31 21.82
N GLU A 158 -22.48 -7.20 22.57
CA GLU A 158 -23.23 -7.04 23.84
C GLU A 158 -24.74 -7.20 23.61
N LEU A 159 -25.31 -6.51 22.61
CA LEU A 159 -26.74 -6.63 22.29
C LEU A 159 -27.14 -8.04 21.87
N LEU A 160 -26.31 -8.71 21.06
CA LEU A 160 -26.54 -10.11 20.67
C LEU A 160 -26.45 -11.04 21.88
N HIS A 161 -25.52 -10.78 22.81
CA HIS A 161 -25.40 -11.55 24.04
C HIS A 161 -26.65 -11.40 24.91
N THR A 162 -27.08 -10.17 25.20
CA THR A 162 -28.30 -9.91 25.96
C THR A 162 -29.54 -10.50 25.27
N ALA A 163 -29.64 -10.39 23.94
CA ALA A 163 -30.75 -10.99 23.19
C ALA A 163 -30.78 -12.52 23.33
N ARG A 164 -29.62 -13.19 23.32
CA ARG A 164 -29.52 -14.64 23.56
C ARG A 164 -29.88 -15.01 25.00
N GLU A 165 -29.36 -14.28 25.98
CA GLU A 165 -29.69 -14.49 27.39
C GLU A 165 -31.19 -14.35 27.64
N LYS A 166 -31.80 -13.27 27.16
CA LYS A 166 -33.25 -13.06 27.26
C LYS A 166 -34.05 -14.09 26.47
N GLY A 167 -33.56 -14.52 25.31
CA GLY A 167 -34.14 -15.64 24.57
C GLY A 167 -34.16 -16.93 25.40
N ASN A 168 -33.06 -17.25 26.07
CA ASN A 168 -32.94 -18.42 26.94
C ASN A 168 -33.85 -18.31 28.17
N GLU A 169 -33.89 -17.16 28.85
CA GLU A 169 -34.80 -16.91 29.98
C GLU A 169 -36.26 -17.10 29.55
N ILE A 170 -36.66 -16.58 28.38
CA ILE A 170 -38.01 -16.75 27.84
C ILE A 170 -38.31 -18.23 27.58
N LEU A 171 -37.36 -18.99 27.03
CA LEU A 171 -37.53 -20.42 26.78
C LEU A 171 -37.66 -21.22 28.09
N GLU A 172 -36.84 -20.93 29.09
CA GLU A 172 -36.96 -21.54 30.42
C GLU A 172 -38.31 -21.23 31.07
N LEU A 173 -38.74 -19.96 31.04
CA LEU A 173 -40.04 -19.57 31.58
C LEU A 173 -41.20 -20.25 30.84
N LYS A 174 -41.13 -20.38 29.51
CA LYS A 174 -42.12 -21.12 28.73
C LYS A 174 -42.16 -22.61 29.09
N CYS A 175 -41.00 -23.25 29.22
CA CYS A 175 -40.89 -24.65 29.63
C CYS A 175 -41.49 -24.86 31.03
N ASN A 176 -41.12 -23.99 31.98
CA ASN A 176 -41.67 -24.04 33.34
C ASN A 176 -43.17 -23.79 33.38
N LEU A 177 -43.68 -22.85 32.58
CA LEU A 177 -45.11 -22.59 32.46
C LEU A 177 -45.85 -23.82 31.93
N GLU A 178 -45.32 -24.48 30.89
CA GLU A 178 -45.93 -25.68 30.33
C GLU A 178 -45.92 -26.83 31.33
N ASN A 179 -44.80 -27.08 32.01
CA ASN A 179 -44.71 -28.07 33.09
C ASN A 179 -45.76 -27.80 34.19
N LYS A 180 -45.96 -26.53 34.57
CA LYS A 180 -46.96 -26.16 35.58
C LYS A 180 -48.39 -26.33 35.07
N LYS A 181 -48.66 -26.05 33.79
CA LYS A 181 -49.97 -26.34 33.18
C LYS A 181 -50.26 -27.84 33.16
N GLU A 182 -49.28 -28.67 32.80
CA GLU A 182 -49.42 -30.14 32.83
C GLU A 182 -49.68 -30.65 34.24
N GLU A 183 -48.97 -30.12 35.25
CA GLU A 183 -49.24 -30.42 36.66
C GLU A 183 -50.67 -30.04 37.05
N VAL A 184 -51.14 -28.85 36.67
CA VAL A 184 -52.50 -28.39 36.93
C VAL A 184 -53.53 -29.30 36.26
N SER A 185 -53.36 -29.63 34.97
CA SER A 185 -54.24 -30.54 34.24
C SER A 185 -54.32 -31.91 34.92
N ARG A 186 -53.18 -32.45 35.37
CA ARG A 186 -53.13 -33.71 36.12
C ARG A 186 -53.87 -33.62 37.46
N MET A 187 -53.71 -32.51 38.19
CA MET A 187 -54.43 -32.29 39.45
C MET A 187 -55.94 -32.12 39.21
N GLU A 188 -56.34 -31.45 38.13
CA GLU A 188 -57.75 -31.31 37.73
C GLU A 188 -58.37 -32.66 37.37
N GLU A 189 -57.67 -33.52 36.64
CA GLU A 189 -58.07 -34.90 36.35
C GLU A 189 -58.22 -35.72 37.65
N GLN A 190 -57.26 -35.62 38.57
CA GLN A 190 -57.34 -36.26 39.88
C GLN A 190 -58.56 -35.75 40.67
N VAL A 191 -58.80 -34.44 40.70
CA VAL A 191 -59.97 -33.86 41.38
C VAL A 191 -61.27 -34.35 40.75
N ASN A 192 -61.34 -34.42 39.41
CA ASN A 192 -62.53 -34.91 38.71
C ASN A 192 -62.78 -36.39 38.98
N SER A 193 -61.73 -37.24 38.99
CA SER A 193 -61.87 -38.65 39.36
C SER A 193 -62.33 -38.85 40.82
N LEU A 194 -61.79 -38.05 41.75
CA LEU A 194 -62.24 -38.06 43.15
C LEU A 194 -63.68 -37.59 43.30
N LYS A 195 -64.11 -36.55 42.57
CA LYS A 195 -65.49 -36.10 42.53
C LYS A 195 -66.43 -37.20 42.03
N GLN A 196 -66.10 -37.84 40.89
CA GLN A 196 -66.89 -38.96 40.36
C GLN A 196 -66.96 -40.13 41.35
N SER A 197 -65.86 -40.47 42.01
CA SER A 197 -65.84 -41.50 43.05
C SER A 197 -66.74 -41.12 44.23
N ASN A 198 -66.68 -39.87 44.69
CA ASN A 198 -67.53 -39.37 45.76
C ASN A 198 -69.02 -39.37 45.38
N GLU A 199 -69.37 -38.96 44.16
CA GLU A 199 -70.74 -39.06 43.64
C GLU A 199 -71.23 -40.53 43.59
N ASN A 200 -70.38 -41.46 43.17
CA ASN A 200 -70.71 -42.89 43.17
C ASN A 200 -70.91 -43.44 44.60
N LEU A 201 -70.07 -43.02 45.55
CA LEU A 201 -70.22 -43.36 46.97
C LEU A 201 -71.51 -42.77 47.54
N GLN A 202 -71.84 -41.51 47.22
CA GLN A 202 -73.10 -40.88 47.62
C GLN A 202 -74.31 -41.64 47.09
N LYS A 203 -74.35 -41.97 45.79
CA LYS A 203 -75.40 -42.82 45.20
C LYS A 203 -75.52 -44.15 45.92
N ARG A 204 -74.40 -44.80 46.24
CA ARG A 204 -74.41 -46.08 46.97
C ARG A 204 -74.93 -45.93 48.40
N VAL A 205 -74.63 -44.81 49.07
CA VAL A 205 -75.19 -44.50 50.39
C VAL A 205 -76.70 -44.24 50.29
N GLU A 206 -77.16 -43.49 49.29
CA GLU A 206 -78.59 -43.26 49.01
C GLU A 206 -79.32 -44.58 48.73
N ASP A 207 -78.76 -45.45 47.90
CA ASP A 207 -79.30 -46.78 47.61
C ASP A 207 -79.41 -47.65 48.88
N LEU A 208 -78.38 -47.64 49.73
CA LEU A 208 -78.39 -48.36 51.00
C LEU A 208 -79.41 -47.78 51.98
N LEU A 209 -79.58 -46.46 52.01
CA LEU A 209 -80.59 -45.79 52.82
C LEU A 209 -82.02 -46.12 52.32
N SER A 210 -82.24 -46.17 51.00
CA SER A 210 -83.51 -46.61 50.42
C SER A 210 -83.81 -48.06 50.79
N LYS A 211 -82.85 -48.97 50.61
CA LYS A 211 -82.99 -50.38 51.03
C LYS A 211 -83.24 -50.52 52.53
N LEU A 212 -82.58 -49.72 53.37
CA LEU A 212 -82.82 -49.71 54.81
C LEU A 212 -84.24 -49.22 55.12
N LYS A 213 -84.72 -48.19 54.41
CA LYS A 213 -86.09 -47.68 54.56
C LYS A 213 -87.12 -48.72 54.13
N GLU A 214 -86.93 -49.35 52.98
CA GLU A 214 -87.76 -50.45 52.48
C GLU A 214 -87.77 -51.63 53.48
N ALA A 215 -86.61 -52.02 54.00
CA ALA A 215 -86.50 -53.06 55.02
C ALA A 215 -87.21 -52.68 56.32
N LYS A 216 -87.13 -51.42 56.76
CA LYS A 216 -87.87 -50.90 57.92
C LYS A 216 -89.37 -50.86 57.68
N GLU A 217 -89.83 -50.48 56.48
CA GLU A 217 -91.25 -50.51 56.11
C GLU A 217 -91.78 -51.94 56.04
N GLN A 218 -91.00 -52.87 55.45
CA GLN A 218 -91.30 -54.29 55.46
C GLN A 218 -91.38 -54.82 56.89
N GLN A 219 -90.40 -54.50 57.76
CA GLN A 219 -90.41 -54.86 59.17
C GLN A 219 -91.63 -54.28 59.89
N ALA A 220 -91.95 -52.99 59.71
CA ALA A 220 -93.11 -52.36 60.30
C ALA A 220 -94.42 -53.02 59.82
N SER A 221 -94.51 -53.38 58.53
CA SER A 221 -95.66 -54.12 57.99
C SER A 221 -95.77 -55.53 58.58
N MET A 222 -94.65 -56.19 58.80
CA MET A 222 -94.59 -57.50 59.46
C MET A 222 -94.96 -57.38 60.94
N GLU A 223 -94.48 -56.35 61.64
CA GLU A 223 -94.87 -56.04 63.01
C GLU A 223 -96.36 -55.69 63.12
N GLU A 224 -96.92 -54.96 62.17
CA GLU A 224 -98.35 -54.65 62.11
C GLU A 224 -99.17 -55.91 61.81
N ARG A 225 -98.71 -56.79 60.91
CA ARG A 225 -99.30 -58.12 60.68
C ARG A 225 -99.23 -58.97 61.94
N PHE A 226 -98.07 -59.07 62.59
CA PHE A 226 -97.92 -59.78 63.86
C PHE A 226 -98.77 -59.16 64.96
N HIS A 227 -98.92 -57.84 65.01
CA HIS A 227 -99.79 -57.16 65.97
C HIS A 227 -101.27 -57.45 65.69
N ASN A 228 -101.66 -57.48 64.41
CA ASN A 228 -103.01 -57.86 63.99
C ASN A 228 -103.29 -59.34 64.27
N GLU A 229 -102.33 -60.23 64.01
CA GLU A 229 -102.39 -61.65 64.39
C GLU A 229 -102.43 -61.82 65.90
N LEU A 230 -101.62 -61.08 66.67
CA LEU A 230 -101.64 -61.10 68.13
C LEU A 230 -102.99 -60.58 68.65
N ASN A 231 -103.55 -59.52 68.07
CA ASN A 231 -104.88 -59.03 68.42
C ASN A 231 -105.98 -60.01 68.01
N ALA A 232 -105.83 -60.70 66.87
CA ALA A 232 -106.71 -61.80 66.48
C ALA A 232 -106.58 -62.95 67.49
N HIS A 233 -105.37 -63.29 67.94
CA HIS A 233 -105.10 -64.26 69.00
C HIS A 233 -105.59 -63.81 70.37
N ILE A 234 -105.59 -62.52 70.70
CA ILE A 234 -106.19 -61.97 71.94
C ILE A 234 -107.72 -62.02 71.83
N LYS A 235 -108.30 -61.72 70.66
CA LYS A 235 -109.76 -61.87 70.40
C LYS A 235 -110.20 -63.33 70.40
N LEU A 236 -109.40 -64.23 69.82
CA LEU A 236 -109.56 -65.69 69.88
C LEU A 236 -109.35 -66.21 71.31
N SER A 237 -108.37 -65.70 72.06
CA SER A 237 -108.11 -66.07 73.47
C SER A 237 -109.21 -65.57 74.42
N ASN A 238 -109.82 -64.42 74.11
CA ASN A 238 -111.00 -63.93 74.82
C ASN A 238 -112.29 -64.69 74.43
N LEU A 239 -112.37 -65.28 73.23
CA LEU A 239 -113.46 -66.18 72.80
C LEU A 239 -113.25 -67.66 73.20
N TYR A 240 -112.00 -68.06 73.50
CA TYR A 240 -111.62 -69.39 74.00
C TYR A 240 -111.22 -69.37 75.48
N LYS A 241 -111.78 -68.43 76.26
CA LYS A 241 -111.80 -68.44 77.74
C LYS A 241 -113.05 -69.10 78.32
N VAL A 242 -113.69 -69.99 77.52
CA VAL A 242 -114.61 -71.04 77.94
C VAL A 242 -114.23 -72.31 77.15
N SER A 243 -114.01 -73.40 77.88
CA SER A 243 -113.68 -74.77 77.46
C SER A 243 -112.19 -75.16 77.51
N LEU A 244 -111.97 -76.08 78.45
CA LEU A 244 -110.76 -76.68 78.99
C LEU A 244 -110.01 -77.66 78.04
N VAL A 245 -108.68 -77.70 78.24
CA VAL A 245 -107.82 -78.89 78.48
C VAL A 245 -107.11 -79.61 77.30
N VAL A 246 -105.79 -79.40 77.30
CA VAL A 246 -104.64 -80.37 77.29
C VAL A 246 -104.38 -81.29 76.10
N GLY A 247 -103.14 -81.23 75.56
CA GLY A 247 -102.34 -82.44 75.35
C GLY A 247 -101.28 -82.48 74.24
N LYS A 248 -100.02 -82.13 74.59
CA LYS A 248 -98.69 -82.68 74.15
C LYS A 248 -98.36 -82.73 72.63
N ILE A 249 -97.35 -82.01 72.14
CA ILE A 249 -95.88 -82.28 72.23
C ILE A 249 -95.47 -83.65 71.66
N GLN A 250 -94.72 -83.59 70.54
CA GLN A 250 -93.51 -84.38 70.21
C GLN A 250 -93.58 -85.35 69.00
N THR A 251 -93.08 -84.88 67.85
CA THR A 251 -92.09 -85.58 66.98
C THR A 251 -91.58 -84.63 65.87
N PHE A 252 -90.54 -83.87 66.19
CA PHE A 252 -89.91 -82.80 65.40
C PHE A 252 -88.55 -83.18 64.79
N PHE A 253 -88.14 -84.44 64.68
CA PHE A 253 -86.69 -84.71 64.49
C PHE A 253 -86.25 -85.66 63.37
N TYR A 254 -87.09 -85.94 62.37
CA TYR A 254 -86.70 -86.83 61.26
C TYR A 254 -86.61 -86.15 59.88
N ASP A 255 -87.32 -85.03 59.65
CA ASP A 255 -87.37 -84.40 58.31
C ASP A 255 -86.36 -83.26 58.10
N LEU A 256 -85.62 -82.85 59.15
CA LEU A 256 -84.62 -81.75 59.07
C LEU A 256 -83.18 -82.22 58.78
N ILE A 257 -82.91 -83.54 58.77
CA ILE A 257 -81.56 -84.10 58.55
C ILE A 257 -81.36 -84.55 57.08
N LEU A 258 -82.43 -84.78 56.32
CA LEU A 258 -82.35 -85.15 54.89
C LEU A 258 -82.18 -83.95 53.94
N ALA A 259 -82.54 -82.73 54.37
CA ALA A 259 -82.43 -81.52 53.55
C ALA A 259 -81.00 -80.90 53.52
N ASN A 260 -80.11 -81.33 54.42
CA ASN A 260 -78.78 -80.71 54.60
C ASN A 260 -77.63 -81.50 53.92
N LYS A 261 -77.95 -82.57 53.20
CA LYS A 261 -76.99 -83.39 52.44
C LYS A 261 -77.02 -83.10 50.93
N ALA A 262 -78.13 -82.54 50.43
CA ALA A 262 -78.31 -82.14 49.02
C ALA A 262 -77.72 -80.77 48.67
N THR A 263 -77.39 -79.93 49.66
CA THR A 263 -76.80 -78.59 49.47
C THR A 263 -75.28 -78.57 49.46
N GLN A 264 -74.63 -79.69 49.82
CA GLN A 264 -73.17 -79.80 49.86
C GLN A 264 -72.57 -80.43 48.58
N GLU A 265 -73.36 -81.15 47.77
CA GLU A 265 -72.92 -81.73 46.48
C GLU A 265 -73.01 -80.73 45.31
N HIS A 266 -73.94 -79.77 45.34
CA HIS A 266 -74.05 -78.73 44.29
C HIS A 266 -72.97 -77.64 44.35
N LEU A 267 -72.23 -77.51 45.45
CA LEU A 267 -71.10 -76.57 45.54
C LEU A 267 -69.84 -77.09 44.84
N ALA A 268 -69.66 -78.41 44.72
CA ALA A 268 -68.53 -79.00 44.01
C ALA A 268 -68.71 -78.99 42.47
N GLU A 269 -69.94 -79.21 41.97
CA GLU A 269 -70.26 -79.09 40.53
C GLU A 269 -70.14 -77.64 40.01
N VAL A 270 -70.42 -76.64 40.87
CA VAL A 270 -70.28 -75.21 40.51
C VAL A 270 -68.81 -74.78 40.47
N GLU A 271 -67.93 -75.36 41.29
CA GLU A 271 -66.49 -75.07 41.23
C GLU A 271 -65.79 -75.76 40.04
N GLU A 272 -66.21 -76.96 39.65
CA GLU A 272 -65.66 -77.67 38.48
C GLU A 272 -66.13 -77.05 37.15
N SER A 273 -67.39 -76.59 37.06
CA SER A 273 -67.89 -75.84 35.91
C SER A 273 -67.25 -74.45 35.77
N LYS A 274 -66.91 -73.79 36.88
CA LYS A 274 -66.21 -72.49 36.87
C LYS A 274 -64.75 -72.62 36.41
N ALA A 275 -64.06 -73.70 36.79
CA ALA A 275 -62.70 -74.00 36.33
C ALA A 275 -62.65 -74.36 34.82
N ALA A 276 -63.68 -75.06 34.31
CA ALA A 276 -63.82 -75.34 32.88
C ALA A 276 -64.08 -74.08 32.05
N VAL A 277 -64.93 -73.17 32.54
CA VAL A 277 -65.22 -71.88 31.89
C VAL A 277 -64.00 -70.93 31.94
N GLU A 278 -63.22 -70.91 33.03
CA GLU A 278 -61.98 -70.13 33.07
C GLU A 278 -60.92 -70.66 32.08
N LYS A 279 -60.84 -71.98 31.89
CA LYS A 279 -59.93 -72.58 30.91
C LYS A 279 -60.38 -72.29 29.47
N GLU A 280 -61.67 -72.37 29.17
CA GLU A 280 -62.23 -71.96 27.88
C GLU A 280 -61.99 -70.47 27.59
N LEU A 281 -62.15 -69.59 28.59
CA LEU A 281 -61.90 -68.15 28.43
C LEU A 281 -60.41 -67.85 28.21
N ARG A 282 -59.50 -68.56 28.88
CA ARG A 282 -58.04 -68.44 28.65
C ARG A 282 -57.63 -68.96 27.27
N GLU A 283 -58.24 -70.04 26.79
CA GLU A 283 -58.02 -70.54 25.42
C GLU A 283 -58.64 -69.62 24.36
N LYS A 284 -59.76 -68.94 24.66
CA LYS A 284 -60.38 -67.95 23.77
C LYS A 284 -59.58 -66.65 23.70
N ILE A 285 -59.00 -66.21 24.83
CA ILE A 285 -58.06 -65.09 24.87
C ILE A 285 -56.79 -65.43 24.08
N SER A 286 -56.22 -66.63 24.25
CA SER A 286 -55.05 -67.07 23.47
C SER A 286 -55.32 -67.19 21.96
N LYS A 287 -56.53 -67.61 21.57
CA LYS A 287 -56.97 -67.63 20.15
C LYS A 287 -57.17 -66.22 19.59
N LEU A 288 -57.78 -65.32 20.37
CA LEU A 288 -57.97 -63.91 19.99
C LEU A 288 -56.64 -63.14 19.92
N GLU A 289 -55.68 -63.43 20.79
CA GLU A 289 -54.32 -62.87 20.74
C GLU A 289 -53.55 -63.33 19.49
N LYS A 290 -53.69 -64.62 19.11
CA LYS A 290 -53.15 -65.15 17.85
C LYS A 290 -53.87 -64.62 16.60
N GLU A 291 -55.16 -64.32 16.69
CA GLU A 291 -55.92 -63.67 15.61
C GLU A 291 -55.54 -62.18 15.48
N LEU A 292 -55.20 -61.50 16.58
CA LEU A 292 -54.70 -60.12 16.56
C LEU A 292 -53.29 -60.02 15.96
N GLU A 293 -52.43 -61.01 16.23
CA GLU A 293 -51.09 -61.11 15.64
C GLU A 293 -51.16 -61.45 14.13
N ASN A 294 -52.05 -62.37 13.72
CA ASN A 294 -52.33 -62.64 12.30
C ASN A 294 -53.01 -61.46 11.56
N ALA A 295 -53.84 -60.65 12.25
CA ALA A 295 -54.45 -59.45 11.67
C ALA A 295 -53.44 -58.30 11.52
N ASN A 296 -52.45 -58.21 12.40
CA ASN A 296 -51.34 -57.25 12.27
C ASN A 296 -50.32 -57.65 11.20
N ASP A 297 -50.09 -58.96 10.98
CA ASP A 297 -49.23 -59.44 9.89
C ASP A 297 -49.88 -59.30 8.50
N LEU A 298 -51.22 -59.42 8.39
CA LEU A 298 -51.97 -59.24 7.14
C LEU A 298 -52.13 -57.76 6.70
N LEU A 299 -51.92 -56.80 7.60
CA LEU A 299 -51.92 -55.36 7.28
C LEU A 299 -50.57 -54.86 6.73
N SER A 300 -49.50 -55.65 6.85
CA SER A 300 -48.16 -55.29 6.33
C SER A 300 -47.86 -55.84 4.92
N ALA A 301 -48.70 -56.74 4.39
CA ALA A 301 -48.42 -57.49 3.15
C ALA A 301 -49.36 -57.25 1.95
N THR A 302 -50.24 -56.25 1.95
CA THR A 302 -51.13 -55.99 0.79
C THR A 302 -50.95 -54.62 0.16
N LYS A 303 -49.74 -54.36 -0.33
CA LYS A 303 -49.51 -53.59 -1.56
C LYS A 303 -49.62 -54.55 -2.75
N ARG A 304 -50.78 -54.60 -3.41
CA ARG A 304 -51.03 -54.84 -4.87
C ARG A 304 -52.32 -55.62 -5.12
N LYS A 305 -53.23 -54.93 -5.81
CA LYS A 305 -54.19 -55.41 -6.83
C LYS A 305 -55.16 -56.54 -6.44
N GLY A 306 -56.45 -56.23 -6.55
CA GLY A 306 -57.45 -57.23 -6.97
C GLY A 306 -58.87 -57.04 -6.46
N ALA A 307 -59.58 -56.03 -7.00
CA ALA A 307 -61.02 -55.98 -7.27
C ALA A 307 -62.00 -56.78 -6.39
N ILE A 308 -62.79 -56.06 -5.57
CA ILE A 308 -64.27 -56.14 -5.55
C ILE A 308 -64.79 -54.72 -5.28
N LEU A 309 -65.55 -54.20 -6.24
CA LEU A 309 -66.02 -52.82 -6.34
C LEU A 309 -67.02 -52.47 -5.23
N SER A 310 -66.75 -51.43 -4.45
CA SER A 310 -67.74 -50.74 -3.62
C SER A 310 -67.70 -49.22 -3.85
N GLU A 311 -68.83 -48.58 -3.59
CA GLU A 311 -69.19 -47.18 -3.87
C GLU A 311 -68.19 -46.13 -3.30
N GLU A 312 -67.35 -46.54 -2.35
CA GLU A 312 -66.27 -45.74 -1.74
C GLU A 312 -65.03 -45.56 -2.63
N GLU A 313 -64.76 -46.46 -3.59
CA GLU A 313 -63.61 -46.33 -4.48
C GLU A 313 -63.84 -45.32 -5.63
N LEU A 314 -65.09 -44.92 -5.89
CA LEU A 314 -65.41 -43.85 -6.85
C LEU A 314 -65.02 -42.46 -6.32
N ALA A 315 -65.05 -42.29 -4.99
CA ALA A 315 -64.65 -41.07 -4.30
C ALA A 315 -63.12 -40.87 -4.27
N ALA A 316 -62.32 -41.92 -4.42
CA ALA A 316 -60.86 -41.87 -4.40
C ALA A 316 -60.21 -41.53 -5.77
N MET A 317 -60.97 -41.57 -6.86
CA MET A 317 -60.45 -41.39 -8.23
C MET A 317 -60.31 -39.91 -8.66
N SER A 318 -60.95 -38.99 -7.94
CA SER A 318 -60.77 -37.55 -8.14
C SER A 318 -60.98 -36.83 -6.81
N PRO A 319 -60.06 -35.95 -6.38
CA PRO A 319 -60.24 -35.13 -5.17
C PRO A 319 -61.58 -34.37 -5.14
N THR A 320 -62.12 -34.04 -6.32
CA THR A 320 -63.41 -33.38 -6.49
C THR A 320 -64.59 -34.31 -6.18
N ALA A 321 -64.51 -35.60 -6.51
CA ALA A 321 -65.56 -36.58 -6.20
C ALA A 321 -65.60 -36.92 -4.70
N ALA A 322 -64.43 -37.01 -4.05
CA ALA A 322 -64.31 -37.22 -2.61
C ALA A 322 -64.90 -36.06 -1.77
N ALA A 323 -64.69 -34.81 -2.23
CA ALA A 323 -65.25 -33.63 -1.58
C ALA A 323 -66.78 -33.60 -1.67
N VAL A 324 -67.35 -33.95 -2.83
CA VAL A 324 -68.80 -33.98 -3.05
C VAL A 324 -69.46 -35.11 -2.25
N ALA A 325 -68.85 -36.29 -2.18
CA ALA A 325 -69.36 -37.43 -1.41
C ALA A 325 -69.37 -37.18 0.12
N LYS A 326 -68.45 -36.35 0.65
CA LYS A 326 -68.44 -35.95 2.06
C LYS A 326 -69.55 -34.97 2.44
N VAL A 327 -70.04 -34.18 1.48
CA VAL A 327 -71.03 -33.13 1.70
C VAL A 327 -72.46 -33.65 1.50
N VAL A 328 -72.66 -34.63 0.61
CA VAL A 328 -74.00 -35.16 0.27
C VAL A 328 -74.23 -36.50 0.98
N LYS A 329 -74.97 -36.49 2.10
CA LYS A 329 -75.45 -37.70 2.78
C LYS A 329 -76.73 -38.24 2.11
N PRO A 330 -76.95 -39.57 2.00
CA PRO A 330 -78.21 -40.12 1.52
C PRO A 330 -79.36 -39.72 2.47
N GLY A 331 -80.31 -38.91 1.98
CA GLY A 331 -81.48 -38.42 2.76
C GLY A 331 -81.54 -36.90 2.99
N MET A 332 -80.58 -36.11 2.50
CA MET A 332 -80.64 -34.65 2.54
C MET A 332 -81.87 -34.11 1.78
N LYS A 333 -82.61 -33.18 2.38
CA LYS A 333 -83.71 -32.50 1.68
C LYS A 333 -83.15 -31.54 0.62
N LEU A 334 -83.86 -31.33 -0.48
CA LEU A 334 -83.43 -30.47 -1.60
C LEU A 334 -82.95 -29.06 -1.14
N THR A 335 -83.60 -28.52 -0.11
CA THR A 335 -83.23 -27.23 0.50
C THR A 335 -81.89 -27.25 1.23
N GLU A 336 -81.54 -28.35 1.89
CA GLU A 336 -80.25 -28.50 2.59
C GLU A 336 -79.10 -28.67 1.58
N LEU A 337 -79.37 -29.38 0.47
CA LEU A 337 -78.41 -29.55 -0.63
C LEU A 337 -78.17 -28.22 -1.37
N TYR A 338 -79.23 -27.41 -1.54
CA TYR A 338 -79.12 -26.05 -2.08
C TYR A 338 -78.31 -25.12 -1.15
N ASN A 339 -78.53 -25.17 0.16
CA ASN A 339 -77.77 -24.37 1.12
C ASN A 339 -76.27 -24.76 1.11
N ALA A 340 -75.95 -26.05 1.14
CA ALA A 340 -74.56 -26.52 1.03
C ALA A 340 -73.90 -26.14 -0.32
N TYR A 341 -74.67 -26.13 -1.41
CA TYR A 341 -74.19 -25.64 -2.71
C TYR A 341 -73.88 -24.14 -2.68
N VAL A 342 -74.76 -23.32 -2.10
CA VAL A 342 -74.53 -21.87 -1.98
C VAL A 342 -73.32 -21.59 -1.08
N GLU A 343 -73.21 -22.26 0.07
CA GLU A 343 -72.07 -22.12 0.99
C GLU A 343 -70.73 -22.51 0.33
N THR A 344 -70.70 -23.61 -0.44
CA THR A 344 -69.50 -24.01 -1.17
C THR A 344 -69.18 -23.07 -2.34
N GLN A 345 -70.19 -22.48 -2.97
CA GLN A 345 -70.01 -21.45 -3.99
C GLN A 345 -69.41 -20.16 -3.41
N ASP A 346 -69.86 -19.75 -2.22
CA ASP A 346 -69.31 -18.60 -1.48
C ASP A 346 -67.86 -18.85 -1.04
N GLN A 347 -67.56 -20.04 -0.50
CA GLN A 347 -66.19 -20.44 -0.17
C GLN A 347 -65.28 -20.45 -1.39
N LEU A 348 -65.74 -20.99 -2.53
CA LEU A 348 -64.98 -20.97 -3.78
C LEU A 348 -64.75 -19.54 -4.28
N LEU A 349 -65.71 -18.63 -4.09
CA LEU A 349 -65.55 -17.22 -4.45
C LEU A 349 -64.49 -16.56 -3.57
N LEU A 350 -64.53 -16.77 -2.26
CA LEU A 350 -63.52 -16.27 -1.31
C LEU A 350 -62.14 -16.80 -1.65
N GLU A 351 -61.98 -18.10 -1.89
CA GLU A 351 -60.72 -18.72 -2.31
C GLU A 351 -60.21 -18.20 -3.66
N LYS A 352 -61.10 -17.88 -4.59
CA LYS A 352 -60.72 -17.24 -5.86
C LYS A 352 -60.25 -15.79 -5.65
N LEU A 353 -60.85 -15.06 -4.71
CA LEU A 353 -60.41 -13.71 -4.36
C LEU A 353 -59.06 -13.75 -3.64
N GLU A 354 -58.87 -14.71 -2.74
CA GLU A 354 -57.61 -14.96 -2.03
C GLU A 354 -56.49 -15.32 -3.01
N ASN A 355 -56.72 -16.26 -3.94
CA ASN A 355 -55.78 -16.60 -5.00
C ASN A 355 -55.42 -15.40 -5.89
N LYS A 356 -56.41 -14.58 -6.25
CA LYS A 356 -56.15 -13.33 -7.01
C LYS A 356 -55.29 -12.36 -6.21
N ARG A 357 -55.51 -12.25 -4.91
CA ARG A 357 -54.70 -11.40 -4.02
C ARG A 357 -53.27 -11.91 -3.91
N ILE A 358 -53.08 -13.21 -3.69
CA ILE A 358 -51.75 -13.83 -3.60
C ILE A 358 -50.99 -13.72 -4.92
N ASN A 359 -51.64 -13.98 -6.05
CA ASN A 359 -51.01 -13.84 -7.36
C ASN A 359 -50.55 -12.40 -7.63
N LYS A 360 -51.32 -11.39 -7.21
CA LYS A 360 -50.87 -9.99 -7.29
C LYS A 360 -49.61 -9.73 -6.47
N TYR A 361 -49.55 -10.23 -5.23
CA TYR A 361 -48.35 -10.10 -4.42
C TYR A 361 -47.14 -10.83 -5.03
N LEU A 362 -47.37 -12.00 -5.63
CA LEU A 362 -46.30 -12.72 -6.33
C LEU A 362 -45.81 -11.94 -7.55
N ASP A 363 -46.71 -11.37 -8.35
CA ASP A 363 -46.38 -10.53 -9.49
C ASP A 363 -45.60 -9.28 -9.07
N GLU A 364 -45.99 -8.64 -7.96
CA GLU A 364 -45.27 -7.49 -7.37
C GLU A 364 -43.85 -7.89 -6.95
N ILE A 365 -43.67 -9.03 -6.28
CA ILE A 365 -42.35 -9.55 -5.91
C ILE A 365 -41.50 -9.84 -7.14
N VAL A 366 -42.07 -10.46 -8.18
CA VAL A 366 -41.36 -10.74 -9.43
C VAL A 366 -40.91 -9.45 -10.09
N GLN A 367 -41.78 -8.43 -10.19
CA GLN A 367 -41.43 -7.13 -10.75
C GLN A 367 -40.31 -6.44 -9.96
N GLU A 368 -40.35 -6.50 -8.62
CA GLU A 368 -39.26 -5.96 -7.80
C GLU A 368 -37.93 -6.68 -8.02
N VAL A 369 -37.95 -8.00 -8.14
CA VAL A 369 -36.74 -8.80 -8.42
C VAL A 369 -36.21 -8.49 -9.82
N GLU A 370 -37.08 -8.42 -10.82
CA GLU A 370 -36.72 -8.05 -12.20
C GLU A 370 -36.16 -6.63 -12.28
N ALA A 371 -36.69 -5.68 -11.51
CA ALA A 371 -36.18 -4.31 -11.44
C ALA A 371 -34.80 -4.23 -10.77
N LYS A 372 -34.54 -5.05 -9.74
CA LYS A 372 -33.25 -5.07 -9.00
C LYS A 372 -32.16 -5.88 -9.72
N ALA A 373 -32.53 -6.89 -10.51
CA ALA A 373 -31.59 -7.73 -11.26
C ALA A 373 -30.57 -6.95 -12.12
N PRO A 374 -30.96 -5.97 -12.97
CA PRO A 374 -30.01 -5.22 -13.79
C PRO A 374 -29.10 -4.30 -12.95
N ILE A 375 -29.60 -3.78 -11.83
CA ILE A 375 -28.81 -2.94 -10.92
C ILE A 375 -27.69 -3.78 -10.29
N LEU A 376 -28.01 -4.96 -9.78
CA LEU A 376 -27.02 -5.89 -9.21
C LEU A 376 -26.01 -6.35 -10.26
N LYS A 377 -26.46 -6.62 -11.49
CA LYS A 377 -25.54 -6.96 -12.59
C LYS A 377 -24.57 -5.82 -12.89
N ARG A 378 -25.07 -4.57 -12.98
CA ARG A 378 -24.24 -3.38 -13.20
C ARG A 378 -23.23 -3.17 -12.08
N GLN A 379 -23.65 -3.31 -10.83
CA GLN A 379 -22.76 -3.23 -9.66
C GLN A 379 -21.64 -4.28 -9.71
N ARG A 380 -21.96 -5.52 -10.09
CA ARG A 380 -20.94 -6.58 -10.26
C ARG A 380 -19.95 -6.24 -11.37
N GLU A 381 -20.43 -5.76 -12.52
CA GLU A 381 -19.55 -5.36 -13.62
C GLU A 381 -18.65 -4.17 -13.25
N GLU A 382 -19.19 -3.17 -12.55
CA GLU A 382 -18.42 -2.02 -12.08
C GLU A 382 -17.39 -2.43 -11.02
N PHE A 383 -17.75 -3.33 -10.11
CA PHE A 383 -16.81 -3.89 -9.13
C PHE A 383 -15.68 -4.67 -9.82
N GLU A 384 -15.99 -5.50 -10.83
CA GLU A 384 -15.00 -6.24 -11.59
C GLU A 384 -14.06 -5.31 -12.38
N ARG A 385 -14.60 -4.24 -13.00
CA ARG A 385 -13.79 -3.20 -13.66
C ARG A 385 -12.87 -2.50 -12.66
N SER A 386 -13.40 -2.13 -11.48
CA SER A 386 -12.60 -1.51 -10.42
C SER A 386 -11.50 -2.44 -9.92
N GLN A 387 -11.80 -3.73 -9.71
CA GLN A 387 -10.82 -4.72 -9.29
C GLN A 387 -9.69 -4.88 -10.32
N LYS A 388 -10.02 -4.94 -11.62
CA LYS A 388 -9.02 -4.97 -12.71
C LYS A 388 -8.17 -3.70 -12.75
N ALA A 389 -8.78 -2.52 -12.53
CA ALA A 389 -8.06 -1.26 -12.48
C ALA A 389 -7.08 -1.20 -11.30
N VAL A 390 -7.52 -1.61 -10.11
CA VAL A 390 -6.66 -1.70 -8.92
C VAL A 390 -5.51 -2.66 -9.16
N ALA A 391 -5.76 -3.86 -9.71
CA ALA A 391 -4.70 -4.81 -10.03
C ALA A 391 -3.67 -4.23 -11.03
N SER A 392 -4.13 -3.52 -12.07
CA SER A 392 -3.25 -2.87 -13.03
C SER A 392 -2.42 -1.75 -12.41
N LEU A 393 -3.02 -0.93 -11.54
CA LEU A 393 -2.31 0.13 -10.82
C LEU A 393 -1.29 -0.42 -9.84
N SER A 394 -1.63 -1.49 -9.10
CA SER A 394 -0.69 -2.17 -8.20
C SER A 394 0.50 -2.75 -8.96
N ALA A 395 0.28 -3.36 -10.13
CA ALA A 395 1.38 -3.86 -10.97
C ALA A 395 2.29 -2.73 -11.47
N LYS A 396 1.72 -1.60 -11.88
CA LYS A 396 2.49 -0.41 -12.28
C LYS A 396 3.29 0.17 -11.12
N LEU A 397 2.71 0.19 -9.91
CA LEU A 397 3.39 0.64 -8.71
C LEU A 397 4.57 -0.27 -8.37
N GLU A 398 4.38 -1.58 -8.40
CA GLU A 398 5.46 -2.54 -8.15
C GLU A 398 6.60 -2.41 -9.17
N GLN A 399 6.26 -2.20 -10.45
CA GLN A 399 7.25 -1.97 -11.50
C GLN A 399 8.03 -0.66 -11.26
N ALA A 400 7.34 0.43 -10.88
CA ALA A 400 7.99 1.69 -10.55
C ALA A 400 8.91 1.57 -9.34
N MET A 401 8.49 0.83 -8.31
CA MET A 401 9.32 0.57 -7.13
C MET A 401 10.60 -0.21 -7.47
N LYS A 402 10.50 -1.23 -8.32
CA LYS A 402 11.67 -1.99 -8.81
C LYS A 402 12.62 -1.12 -9.62
N GLU A 403 12.10 -0.24 -10.47
CA GLU A 403 12.92 0.68 -11.25
C GLU A 403 13.63 1.71 -10.35
N ILE A 404 12.95 2.24 -9.33
CA ILE A 404 13.57 3.13 -8.33
C ILE A 404 14.72 2.42 -7.61
N GLN A 405 14.53 1.18 -7.17
CA GLN A 405 15.59 0.41 -6.52
C GLN A 405 16.78 0.18 -7.45
N ARG A 406 16.52 -0.20 -8.70
CA ARG A 406 17.59 -0.37 -9.71
C ARG A 406 18.37 0.93 -9.92
N LEU A 407 17.67 2.05 -10.10
CA LEU A 407 18.31 3.36 -10.29
C LEU A 407 19.10 3.82 -9.07
N GLN A 408 18.65 3.47 -7.86
CA GLN A 408 19.40 3.73 -6.62
C GLN A 408 20.69 2.91 -6.58
N GLU A 409 20.62 1.61 -6.90
CA GLU A 409 21.81 0.74 -6.99
C GLU A 409 22.81 1.26 -8.03
N ASP A 410 22.33 1.63 -9.22
CA ASP A 410 23.15 2.20 -10.29
C ASP A 410 23.80 3.53 -9.86
N ALA A 411 23.05 4.40 -9.18
CA ALA A 411 23.57 5.66 -8.65
C ALA A 411 24.63 5.43 -7.57
N ASP A 412 24.42 4.47 -6.66
CA ASP A 412 25.40 4.13 -5.63
C ASP A 412 26.69 3.56 -6.22
N VAL A 413 26.58 2.71 -7.24
CA VAL A 413 27.74 2.19 -7.99
C VAL A 413 28.46 3.33 -8.71
N ALA A 414 27.74 4.19 -9.42
CA ALA A 414 28.32 5.34 -10.11
C ALA A 414 29.02 6.30 -9.13
N ASN A 415 28.42 6.57 -7.97
CA ASN A 415 29.01 7.41 -6.93
C ASN A 415 30.30 6.79 -6.36
N LYS A 416 30.33 5.47 -6.12
CA LYS A 416 31.55 4.76 -5.71
C LYS A 416 32.66 4.87 -6.75
N HIS A 417 32.32 4.70 -8.03
CA HIS A 417 33.26 4.87 -9.13
C HIS A 417 33.76 6.32 -9.26
N ALA A 418 32.87 7.29 -9.14
CA ALA A 418 33.23 8.71 -9.18
C ALA A 418 34.19 9.07 -8.04
N SER A 419 33.91 8.64 -6.81
CA SER A 419 34.78 8.86 -5.66
C SER A 419 36.16 8.19 -5.81
N MET A 420 36.20 6.98 -6.39
CA MET A 420 37.45 6.31 -6.72
C MET A 420 38.27 7.11 -7.74
N LEU A 421 37.65 7.51 -8.85
CA LEU A 421 38.30 8.27 -9.91
C LEU A 421 38.75 9.65 -9.43
N GLU A 422 37.98 10.31 -8.56
CA GLU A 422 38.34 11.60 -7.98
C GLU A 422 39.62 11.49 -7.11
N ARG A 423 39.70 10.45 -6.27
CA ARG A 423 40.92 10.18 -5.48
C ARG A 423 42.12 9.86 -6.37
N GLU A 424 41.91 9.10 -7.44
CA GLU A 424 42.98 8.80 -8.39
C GLU A 424 43.44 10.05 -9.16
N ASN A 425 42.50 10.90 -9.56
CA ASN A 425 42.81 12.16 -10.23
C ASN A 425 43.59 13.10 -9.31
N GLN A 426 43.19 13.25 -8.05
CA GLN A 426 43.97 14.00 -7.04
C GLN A 426 45.39 13.43 -6.87
N ARG A 427 45.54 12.10 -6.83
CA ARG A 427 46.86 11.46 -6.77
C ARG A 427 47.71 11.78 -7.99
N LEU A 428 47.13 11.71 -9.19
CA LEU A 428 47.81 12.03 -10.44
C LEU A 428 48.19 13.52 -10.53
N GLU A 429 47.32 14.43 -10.10
CA GLU A 429 47.62 15.86 -10.04
C GLU A 429 48.82 16.16 -9.14
N ILE A 430 48.89 15.51 -7.97
CA ILE A 430 50.05 15.64 -7.07
C ILE A 430 51.31 15.12 -7.76
N GLN A 431 51.25 13.93 -8.39
CA GLN A 431 52.37 13.36 -9.11
C GLN A 431 52.87 14.27 -10.26
N VAL A 432 51.96 14.90 -11.01
CA VAL A 432 52.30 15.85 -12.08
C VAL A 432 52.96 17.11 -11.51
N LYS A 433 52.46 17.67 -10.40
CA LYS A 433 53.08 18.83 -9.73
C LYS A 433 54.50 18.51 -9.26
N ASP A 434 54.67 17.33 -8.66
CA ASP A 434 55.95 16.83 -8.18
C ASP A 434 56.97 16.62 -9.31
N LEU A 435 56.56 15.95 -10.39
CA LEU A 435 57.39 15.77 -11.59
C LEU A 435 57.76 17.10 -12.24
N SER A 436 56.80 18.03 -12.34
CA SER A 436 57.05 19.38 -12.89
C SER A 436 58.08 20.13 -12.06
N ARG A 437 58.02 19.99 -10.73
CA ARG A 437 59.00 20.56 -9.80
C ARG A 437 60.38 19.92 -9.98
N GLN A 438 60.47 18.59 -10.09
CA GLN A 438 61.73 17.89 -10.37
C GLN A 438 62.36 18.39 -11.68
N VAL A 439 61.57 18.47 -12.75
CA VAL A 439 62.04 18.97 -14.05
C VAL A 439 62.54 20.41 -13.95
N ARG A 440 61.83 21.29 -13.22
CA ARG A 440 62.27 22.67 -12.98
C ARG A 440 63.63 22.69 -12.27
N VAL A 441 63.80 21.92 -11.18
CA VAL A 441 65.06 21.87 -10.42
C VAL A 441 66.21 21.36 -11.30
N LEU A 442 66.00 20.27 -12.02
CA LEU A 442 67.03 19.69 -12.90
C LEU A 442 67.42 20.64 -14.04
N LEU A 443 66.46 21.36 -14.63
CA LEU A 443 66.75 22.37 -15.65
C LEU A 443 67.56 23.54 -15.07
N MET A 444 67.26 23.99 -13.85
CA MET A 444 68.04 25.04 -13.17
C MET A 444 69.49 24.60 -12.97
N GLU A 445 69.72 23.37 -12.49
CA GLU A 445 71.07 22.82 -12.29
C GLU A 445 71.84 22.65 -13.63
N VAL A 446 71.16 22.24 -14.70
CA VAL A 446 71.77 22.16 -16.04
C VAL A 446 72.20 23.55 -16.54
N GLU A 447 71.37 24.57 -16.38
CA GLU A 447 71.70 25.93 -16.80
C GLU A 447 72.83 26.55 -15.96
N GLU A 448 72.84 26.31 -14.65
CA GLU A 448 73.95 26.71 -13.77
C GLU A 448 75.27 26.03 -14.18
N SER A 449 75.23 24.73 -14.52
CA SER A 449 76.42 23.99 -14.99
C SER A 449 76.97 24.49 -16.34
N ARG A 450 76.13 25.16 -17.14
CA ARG A 450 76.50 25.82 -18.41
C ARG A 450 77.08 27.22 -18.21
N GLY A 451 77.14 27.71 -16.98
CA GLY A 451 77.65 29.04 -16.63
C GLY A 451 76.61 30.16 -16.73
N ASN A 452 75.32 29.83 -16.90
CA ASN A 452 74.23 30.80 -16.86
C ASN A 452 73.81 31.05 -15.41
N TYR A 453 73.58 32.32 -15.04
CA TYR A 453 73.05 32.65 -13.71
C TYR A 453 71.54 32.43 -13.68
N VAL A 454 71.10 31.49 -12.84
CA VAL A 454 69.68 31.19 -12.63
C VAL A 454 69.24 31.75 -11.29
N ILE A 455 68.17 32.55 -11.30
CA ILE A 455 67.57 33.07 -10.07
C ILE A 455 66.84 31.91 -9.39
N ARG A 456 67.37 31.46 -8.26
CA ARG A 456 66.65 30.57 -7.36
C ARG A 456 65.64 31.43 -6.62
N ASP A 457 64.36 31.07 -6.67
CA ASP A 457 63.36 31.58 -5.72
C ASP A 457 63.67 30.98 -4.33
N GLU A 458 64.83 31.33 -3.76
CA GLU A 458 65.13 31.14 -2.35
C GLU A 458 64.50 32.30 -1.61
N GLU A 459 63.24 32.15 -1.21
CA GLU A 459 62.61 32.77 -0.03
C GLU A 459 61.09 32.54 -0.05
N VAL A 460 60.69 31.31 0.31
CA VAL A 460 59.53 31.18 1.20
C VAL A 460 60.08 30.48 2.43
N THR A 461 60.20 31.28 3.48
CA THR A 461 60.65 30.92 4.82
C THR A 461 60.07 29.56 5.24
N SER A 462 60.85 28.76 5.95
CA SER A 462 60.45 27.48 6.56
C SER A 462 59.22 27.55 7.48
N ALA A 463 58.66 28.74 7.69
CA ALA A 463 57.47 29.01 8.49
C ALA A 463 56.13 28.69 7.79
N ASP A 464 56.08 28.53 6.46
CA ASP A 464 54.82 28.33 5.72
C ASP A 464 54.57 26.88 5.26
N ILE A 465 55.39 25.91 5.70
CA ILE A 465 55.19 24.50 5.34
C ILE A 465 54.12 23.90 6.26
N SER A 466 52.85 24.10 5.90
CA SER A 466 51.71 23.70 6.74
C SER A 466 51.30 22.23 6.58
N SER A 467 51.74 21.54 5.52
CA SER A 467 51.32 20.17 5.19
C SER A 467 52.49 19.20 5.00
N SER A 468 52.36 18.01 5.59
CA SER A 468 53.28 16.87 5.39
C SER A 468 53.43 16.49 3.91
N SER A 469 52.39 16.66 3.10
CA SER A 469 52.46 16.48 1.64
C SER A 469 53.46 17.43 0.98
N GLU A 470 53.54 18.66 1.46
CA GLU A 470 54.43 19.67 0.88
C GLU A 470 55.88 19.39 1.29
N VAL A 471 56.12 18.94 2.53
CA VAL A 471 57.46 18.51 2.98
C VAL A 471 58.00 17.38 2.08
N ILE A 472 57.15 16.40 1.75
CA ILE A 472 57.48 15.27 0.87
C ILE A 472 57.87 15.78 -0.53
N SER A 473 57.00 16.57 -1.16
CA SER A 473 57.25 17.16 -2.49
C SER A 473 58.54 17.99 -2.56
N ARG A 474 58.91 18.69 -1.47
CA ARG A 474 60.13 19.54 -1.45
C ARG A 474 61.42 18.79 -1.14
N HIS A 475 61.41 17.79 -0.27
CA HIS A 475 62.65 17.22 0.30
C HIS A 475 62.91 15.76 -0.04
N LEU A 476 61.86 15.00 -0.36
CA LEU A 476 61.96 13.57 -0.68
C LEU A 476 61.82 13.31 -2.19
N VAL A 477 61.31 14.28 -2.95
CA VAL A 477 60.99 14.10 -4.36
C VAL A 477 61.93 14.87 -5.29
N SER A 478 62.39 16.08 -4.96
CA SER A 478 63.28 16.86 -5.84
C SER A 478 64.77 16.66 -5.53
N TYR A 479 65.58 16.36 -6.54
CA TYR A 479 67.03 16.13 -6.45
C TYR A 479 67.80 16.98 -7.47
N ARG A 480 69.05 17.33 -7.17
CA ARG A 480 69.91 18.13 -8.05
C ARG A 480 70.93 17.30 -8.84
N ASN A 481 71.33 16.16 -8.30
CA ASN A 481 72.31 15.27 -8.93
C ASN A 481 72.05 13.79 -8.57
N ILE A 482 72.85 12.88 -9.13
CA ILE A 482 72.70 11.42 -8.94
C ILE A 482 72.92 11.02 -7.48
N GLU A 483 73.84 11.69 -6.76
CA GLU A 483 74.13 11.39 -5.35
C GLU A 483 72.96 11.77 -4.45
N GLU A 484 72.36 12.96 -4.65
CA GLU A 484 71.16 13.39 -3.93
C GLU A 484 69.97 12.46 -4.23
N LEU A 485 69.79 12.03 -5.48
CA LEU A 485 68.76 11.05 -5.86
C LEU A 485 68.96 9.71 -5.14
N GLN A 486 70.20 9.22 -5.04
CA GLN A 486 70.50 7.99 -4.31
C GLN A 486 70.19 8.13 -2.81
N GLN A 487 70.55 9.26 -2.19
CA GLN A 487 70.25 9.52 -0.79
C GLN A 487 68.74 9.64 -0.54
N GLN A 488 68.00 10.30 -1.43
CA GLN A 488 66.53 10.41 -1.33
C GLN A 488 65.86 9.05 -1.50
N ASN A 489 66.29 8.24 -2.47
CA ASN A 489 65.79 6.87 -2.65
C ASN A 489 66.05 6.00 -1.42
N GLN A 490 67.22 6.14 -0.78
CA GLN A 490 67.52 5.41 0.46
C GLN A 490 66.58 5.83 1.60
N ARG A 491 66.30 7.14 1.74
CA ARG A 491 65.33 7.65 2.74
C ARG A 491 63.90 7.20 2.45
N LEU A 492 63.47 7.23 1.18
CA LEU A 492 62.15 6.75 0.75
C LEU A 492 61.98 5.25 1.01
N LEU A 493 63.00 4.43 0.76
CA LEU A 493 62.95 2.99 1.02
C LEU A 493 62.80 2.68 2.50
N VAL A 494 63.49 3.42 3.37
CA VAL A 494 63.32 3.28 4.84
C VAL A 494 61.89 3.65 5.24
N ALA A 495 61.41 4.82 4.80
CA ALA A 495 60.05 5.26 5.12
C ALA A 495 58.97 4.30 4.59
N LEU A 496 59.14 3.73 3.39
CA LEU A 496 58.22 2.73 2.83
C LEU A 496 58.20 1.43 3.63
N ARG A 497 59.35 0.97 4.13
CA ARG A 497 59.42 -0.22 4.99
C ARG A 497 58.76 0.03 6.34
N GLU A 498 59.03 1.17 6.98
CA GLU A 498 58.40 1.56 8.24
C GLU A 498 56.88 1.72 8.10
N LEU A 499 56.40 2.35 7.03
CA LEU A 499 54.97 2.45 6.73
C LEU A 499 54.35 1.09 6.42
N GLY A 500 55.08 0.19 5.74
CA GLY A 500 54.65 -1.19 5.49
C GLY A 500 54.49 -1.99 6.78
N GLU A 501 55.47 -1.93 7.68
CA GLU A 501 55.41 -2.58 8.99
C GLU A 501 54.30 -1.99 9.88
N ALA A 502 54.09 -0.67 9.84
CA ALA A 502 52.99 -0.03 10.57
C ALA A 502 51.62 -0.45 10.05
N LYS A 503 51.45 -0.51 8.73
CA LYS A 503 50.25 -1.03 8.05
C LYS A 503 49.97 -2.49 8.39
N GLU A 504 51.00 -3.33 8.37
CA GLU A 504 50.87 -4.76 8.68
C GLU A 504 50.47 -4.97 10.14
N LYS A 505 51.00 -4.17 11.07
CA LYS A 505 50.55 -4.14 12.47
C LYS A 505 49.10 -3.69 12.60
N GLU A 506 48.69 -2.62 11.91
CA GLU A 506 47.30 -2.14 11.91
C GLU A 506 46.33 -3.19 11.33
N GLU A 507 46.72 -3.91 10.28
CA GLU A 507 45.95 -5.03 9.70
C GLU A 507 45.86 -6.23 10.67
N GLN A 508 46.93 -6.54 11.40
CA GLN A 508 46.92 -7.58 12.45
C GLN A 508 46.04 -7.19 13.65
N GLU A 509 46.06 -5.92 14.04
CA GLU A 509 45.22 -5.39 15.12
C GLU A 509 43.73 -5.39 14.73
N THR A 510 43.40 -4.96 13.52
CA THR A 510 42.01 -4.94 13.01
C THR A 510 41.45 -6.34 12.72
N THR A 511 42.31 -7.32 12.38
CA THR A 511 41.89 -8.73 12.20
C THR A 511 41.83 -9.50 13.52
N SER A 512 42.57 -9.10 14.55
CA SER A 512 42.48 -9.69 15.91
C SER A 512 41.37 -9.10 16.79
N SER A 513 40.81 -7.94 16.41
CA SER A 513 39.70 -7.27 17.10
C SER A 513 38.33 -7.47 16.43
N ARG A 514 38.27 -8.25 15.33
CA ARG A 514 37.05 -8.85 14.77
C ARG A 514 36.94 -10.31 15.20
#